data_AF-A0A0B0IA55-F1
#
_entry.id   AF-A0A0B0IA55-F1
#
_cell.length_a   1.000
_cell.length_b   1.000
_cell.length_c   1.000
_cell.angle_alpha   90.00
_cell.angle_beta   90.00
_cell.angle_gamma   90.00
#
_symmetry.space_group_name_H-M   'P 1'
#
loop_
_entity.id
_entity.type
_entity.pdbx_description
1 polymer ?
#
loop_
_entity_poly.entity_id
_entity_poly.type
_entity_poly.pdbx_seq_one_letter_code
_entity_poly.pdbx_strand_id
1 'polypeptide(L)'
;IKTFTVGFEQEGYHELNPVKQTVEALEVENSYYQVSVTEFIEELPKIIWHLDDPVADPAAIPLYFLAREAAKHVKVVLSGEGADELFGGYRIYKEPLSLRPLSSLPDSGKRMMNFILNRVPQKVKGRNYIERGLTPIEKRYFGNAKMFSEADKFKLLSQYQSVYNYEKITTPFYEQIQHLDDITKMQYIDLQTWLRGD
;
A
#
# COMPACT_ATOMS: atom_id res chain seq x y z
N ILE A 1 26.03 -13.04 11.34
CA ILE A 1 25.60 -11.80 10.65
C ILE A 1 24.97 -10.91 11.71
N LYS A 2 25.17 -9.59 11.64
CA LYS A 2 24.51 -8.65 12.56
C LYS A 2 23.16 -8.24 11.99
N THR A 3 22.15 -8.17 12.84
CA THR A 3 20.80 -7.73 12.49
C THR A 3 20.45 -6.50 13.31
N PHE A 4 19.58 -5.65 12.76
CA PHE A 4 19.18 -4.40 13.39
C PHE A 4 17.66 -4.33 13.39
N THR A 5 17.08 -3.82 14.48
CA THR A 5 15.64 -3.71 14.64
C THR A 5 15.33 -2.40 15.36
N VAL A 6 14.28 -1.73 14.90
CA VAL A 6 13.73 -0.54 15.56
C VAL A 6 12.30 -0.81 16.02
N GLY A 7 11.95 -0.31 17.20
CA GLY A 7 10.58 -0.25 17.71
C GLY A 7 10.28 1.11 18.36
N PHE A 8 9.02 1.40 18.67
CA PHE A 8 8.57 2.69 19.21
C PHE A 8 7.93 2.54 20.58
N GLU A 9 8.37 3.27 21.61
CA GLU A 9 7.91 3.13 23.01
C GLU A 9 6.40 2.83 23.22
N GLN A 10 5.53 3.39 22.41
CA GLN A 10 4.08 3.15 22.42
C GLN A 10 3.70 1.66 22.33
N GLU A 11 2.94 1.17 23.31
CA GLU A 11 2.38 -0.19 23.26
C GLU A 11 1.56 -0.44 21.98
N GLY A 12 1.74 -1.64 21.39
CA GLY A 12 1.10 -2.04 20.14
C GLY A 12 1.87 -1.71 18.86
N TYR A 13 2.96 -0.93 18.95
CA TYR A 13 3.79 -0.53 17.81
C TYR A 13 5.20 -1.15 17.83
N HIS A 14 5.35 -2.30 18.47
CA HIS A 14 6.62 -3.03 18.57
C HIS A 14 6.50 -4.46 18.03
N GLU A 15 7.34 -4.83 17.08
CA GLU A 15 7.43 -6.20 16.52
C GLU A 15 8.40 -7.11 17.29
N LEU A 16 8.54 -6.90 18.60
CA LEU A 16 9.56 -7.57 19.41
C LEU A 16 9.43 -9.10 19.45
N ASN A 17 8.22 -9.64 19.39
CA ASN A 17 8.00 -11.08 19.49
C ASN A 17 8.47 -11.83 18.22
N PRO A 18 8.06 -11.45 16.99
CA PRO A 18 8.61 -12.03 15.76
C PRO A 18 10.13 -11.90 15.64
N VAL A 19 10.69 -10.75 16.06
CA VAL A 19 12.13 -10.51 16.01
C VAL A 19 12.88 -11.48 16.92
N LYS A 20 12.45 -11.63 18.18
CA LYS A 20 13.07 -12.59 19.12
C LYS A 20 13.05 -14.01 18.58
N GLN A 21 11.91 -14.46 18.06
CA GLN A 21 11.77 -15.79 17.47
C GLN A 21 12.75 -16.00 16.30
N THR A 22 12.91 -14.99 15.45
CA THR A 22 13.82 -15.05 14.29
C THR A 22 15.28 -15.09 14.74
N VAL A 23 15.64 -14.27 15.72
CA VAL A 23 16.99 -14.18 16.29
C VAL A 23 17.40 -15.48 16.95
N GLU A 24 16.50 -16.08 17.75
CA GLU A 24 16.71 -17.38 18.39
C GLU A 24 16.83 -18.51 17.36
N ALA A 25 15.95 -18.54 16.36
CA ALA A 25 15.94 -19.59 15.34
C ALA A 25 17.17 -19.56 14.42
N LEU A 26 17.72 -18.37 14.14
CA LEU A 26 18.85 -18.18 13.23
C LEU A 26 20.20 -18.03 13.96
N GLU A 27 20.20 -18.00 15.29
CA GLU A 27 21.39 -17.82 16.14
C GLU A 27 22.24 -16.59 15.73
N VAL A 28 21.58 -15.45 15.49
CA VAL A 28 22.22 -14.19 15.05
C VAL A 28 22.27 -13.13 16.14
N GLU A 29 23.21 -12.18 16.04
CA GLU A 29 23.24 -11.00 16.90
C GLU A 29 22.19 -9.98 16.41
N ASN A 30 21.41 -9.41 17.33
CA ASN A 30 20.45 -8.34 17.02
C ASN A 30 20.70 -7.11 17.89
N SER A 31 20.81 -5.95 17.24
CA SER A 31 20.83 -4.65 17.88
C SER A 31 19.42 -4.05 17.81
N TYR A 32 18.74 -4.04 18.94
CA TYR A 32 17.42 -3.42 19.06
C TYR A 32 17.55 -1.97 19.55
N TYR A 33 16.89 -1.05 18.86
CA TYR A 33 16.78 0.35 19.27
C TYR A 33 15.32 0.74 19.44
N GLN A 34 15.03 1.39 20.56
CA GLN A 34 13.68 1.84 20.91
C GLN A 34 13.60 3.36 20.78
N VAL A 35 12.77 3.82 19.86
CA VAL A 35 12.54 5.25 19.60
C VAL A 35 11.50 5.77 20.58
N SER A 36 11.85 6.85 21.28
CA SER A 36 10.92 7.56 22.17
C SER A 36 10.03 8.52 21.41
N VAL A 37 8.88 8.87 21.99
CA VAL A 37 7.98 9.88 21.40
C VAL A 37 8.67 11.24 21.27
N THR A 38 9.49 11.61 22.26
CA THR A 38 10.25 12.86 22.25
C THR A 38 11.25 12.87 21.10
N GLU A 39 12.05 11.82 20.98
CA GLU A 39 13.05 11.69 19.90
C GLU A 39 12.38 11.70 18.52
N PHE A 40 11.25 11.01 18.37
CA PHE A 40 10.48 11.02 17.14
C PHE A 40 10.11 12.45 16.73
N ILE A 41 9.58 13.26 17.66
CA ILE A 41 9.15 14.63 17.38
C ILE A 41 10.35 15.52 17.04
N GLU A 42 11.46 15.36 17.77
CA GLU A 42 12.68 16.15 17.58
C GLU A 42 13.36 15.86 16.24
N GLU A 43 13.37 14.61 15.78
CA GLU A 43 14.00 14.21 14.52
C GLU A 43 13.10 14.44 13.30
N LEU A 44 11.78 14.60 13.49
CA LEU A 44 10.83 14.73 12.40
C LEU A 44 11.20 15.81 11.35
N PRO A 45 11.64 17.03 11.72
CA PRO A 45 12.08 18.03 10.73
C PRO A 45 13.25 17.55 9.88
N LYS A 46 14.19 16.79 10.47
CA LYS A 46 15.35 16.27 9.77
C LYS A 46 15.00 15.08 8.88
N ILE A 47 14.08 14.22 9.32
CA ILE A 47 13.53 13.15 8.49
C ILE A 47 12.87 13.74 7.25
N ILE A 48 12.01 14.75 7.42
CA ILE A 48 11.36 15.46 6.31
C ILE A 48 12.41 16.08 5.37
N TRP A 49 13.46 16.69 5.92
CA TRP A 49 14.56 17.24 5.12
C TRP A 49 15.26 16.19 4.25
N HIS A 50 15.39 14.94 4.72
CA HIS A 50 16.00 13.85 3.97
C HIS A 50 15.11 13.25 2.87
N LEU A 51 13.80 13.48 2.90
CA LEU A 51 12.86 12.92 1.93
C LEU A 51 12.76 13.76 0.64
N ASP A 52 13.28 14.99 0.64
CA ASP A 52 13.27 15.96 -0.47
C ASP A 52 11.87 16.35 -1.04
N ASP A 53 10.80 15.63 -0.70
CA ASP A 53 9.39 15.87 -1.08
C ASP A 53 8.46 15.53 0.12
N PRO A 54 7.30 16.18 0.29
CA PRO A 54 6.22 15.70 1.17
C PRO A 54 5.71 14.29 0.78
N VAL A 55 6.44 13.27 1.22
CA VAL A 55 6.02 11.87 1.14
C VAL A 55 5.22 11.51 2.39
N ALA A 56 3.97 11.09 2.20
CA ALA A 56 3.08 10.64 3.28
C ALA A 56 3.26 9.14 3.59
N ASP A 57 4.51 8.67 3.66
CA ASP A 57 4.84 7.29 4.00
C ASP A 57 5.25 7.18 5.49
N PRO A 58 4.42 6.58 6.35
CA PRO A 58 4.79 6.38 7.75
C PRO A 58 5.97 5.42 7.94
N ALA A 59 6.30 4.57 6.97
CA ALA A 59 7.43 3.63 7.07
C ALA A 59 8.79 4.32 6.94
N ALA A 60 8.85 5.50 6.31
CA ALA A 60 10.07 6.30 6.20
C ALA A 60 10.68 6.67 7.56
N ILE A 61 9.84 6.88 8.58
CA ILE A 61 10.28 7.29 9.91
C ILE A 61 11.07 6.19 10.64
N PRO A 62 10.52 4.97 10.87
CA PRO A 62 11.31 3.90 11.47
C PRO A 62 12.54 3.52 10.62
N LEU A 63 12.46 3.64 9.29
CA LEU A 63 13.60 3.38 8.40
C LEU A 63 14.75 4.36 8.65
N TYR A 64 14.47 5.66 8.86
CA TYR A 64 15.50 6.64 9.24
C TYR A 64 16.23 6.22 10.52
N PHE A 65 15.49 5.87 11.58
CA PHE A 65 16.09 5.43 12.84
C PHE A 65 16.89 4.14 12.65
N LEU A 66 16.37 3.18 11.88
CA LEU A 66 17.05 1.91 11.61
C LEU A 66 18.38 2.15 10.88
N ALA A 67 18.37 2.99 9.85
CA ALA A 67 19.57 3.35 9.09
C ALA A 67 20.57 4.12 9.98
N ARG A 68 20.10 5.07 10.79
CA ARG A 68 20.94 5.85 11.73
C ARG A 68 21.65 4.93 12.74
N GLU A 69 20.94 3.94 13.29
CA GLU A 69 21.51 3.00 14.25
C GLU A 69 22.44 1.98 13.58
N ALA A 70 22.05 1.42 12.43
CA ALA A 70 22.89 0.50 11.66
C ALA A 70 24.21 1.16 11.20
N ALA A 71 24.16 2.44 10.80
CA ALA A 71 25.31 3.21 10.32
C ALA A 71 26.44 3.38 11.37
N LYS A 72 26.13 3.20 12.66
CA LYS A 72 27.12 3.18 13.76
C LYS A 72 28.02 1.94 13.69
N HIS A 73 27.58 0.88 13.02
CA HIS A 73 28.24 -0.43 13.02
C HIS A 73 28.63 -0.92 11.62
N VAL A 74 27.82 -0.62 10.61
CA VAL A 74 28.00 -1.12 9.23
C VAL A 74 27.79 0.00 8.21
N LYS A 75 28.32 -0.20 7.00
CA LYS A 75 28.11 0.72 5.86
C LYS A 75 27.12 0.19 4.85
N VAL A 76 26.78 -1.10 4.91
CA VAL A 76 25.88 -1.77 3.99
C VAL A 76 24.94 -2.64 4.81
N VAL A 77 23.65 -2.58 4.48
CA VAL A 77 22.59 -3.43 5.04
C VAL A 77 21.85 -4.11 3.90
N LEU A 78 21.32 -5.30 4.16
CA LEU A 78 20.41 -5.99 3.25
C LEU A 78 18.99 -5.83 3.79
N SER A 79 18.07 -5.40 2.93
CA SER A 79 16.64 -5.25 3.25
C SER A 79 15.81 -6.27 2.48
N GLY A 80 14.62 -6.57 3.01
CA GLY A 80 13.60 -7.39 2.35
C GLY A 80 12.57 -6.59 1.55
N GLU A 81 12.77 -5.29 1.37
CA GLU A 81 11.90 -4.44 0.54
C GLU A 81 11.77 -4.96 -0.90
N GLY A 82 10.60 -4.75 -1.51
CA GLY A 82 10.26 -5.25 -2.84
C GLY A 82 9.69 -6.67 -2.88
N ALA A 83 9.76 -7.42 -1.77
CA ALA A 83 9.27 -8.79 -1.73
C ALA A 83 7.73 -8.88 -1.85
N ASP A 84 7.00 -7.95 -1.23
CA ASP A 84 5.53 -7.95 -1.26
C ASP A 84 4.98 -7.66 -2.67
N GLU A 85 5.66 -6.79 -3.43
CA GLU A 85 5.36 -6.47 -4.82
C GLU A 85 5.64 -7.67 -5.72
N LEU A 86 6.81 -8.28 -5.55
CA LEU A 86 7.25 -9.40 -6.38
C LEU A 86 6.42 -10.67 -6.13
N PHE A 87 6.09 -10.97 -4.87
CA PHE A 87 5.42 -12.21 -4.47
C PHE A 87 3.94 -12.04 -4.15
N GLY A 88 3.38 -10.83 -4.27
CA GLY A 88 1.97 -10.57 -3.99
C GLY A 88 1.62 -10.65 -2.51
N GLY A 89 2.53 -10.19 -1.63
CA GLY A 89 2.38 -10.27 -0.17
C GLY A 89 1.38 -9.27 0.41
N TYR A 90 1.08 -8.17 -0.30
CA TYR A 90 0.07 -7.23 0.15
C TYR A 90 -1.33 -7.85 0.19
N ARG A 91 -2.05 -7.59 1.30
CA ARG A 91 -3.42 -8.10 1.51
C ARG A 91 -4.39 -7.68 0.41
N ILE A 92 -4.14 -6.56 -0.25
CA ILE A 92 -4.99 -6.07 -1.35
C ILE A 92 -5.04 -7.07 -2.51
N TYR A 93 -3.96 -7.81 -2.79
CA TYR A 93 -3.95 -8.85 -3.82
C TYR A 93 -4.86 -10.05 -3.51
N LYS A 94 -5.31 -10.20 -2.26
CA LYS A 94 -6.32 -11.21 -1.89
C LYS A 94 -7.75 -10.73 -2.16
N GLU A 95 -7.94 -9.44 -2.44
CA GLU A 95 -9.26 -8.86 -2.63
C GLU A 95 -10.01 -9.48 -3.82
N PRO A 96 -9.44 -9.64 -5.04
CA PRO A 96 -10.16 -10.27 -6.15
C PRO A 96 -10.67 -11.67 -5.81
N LEU A 97 -9.90 -12.44 -5.04
CA LEU A 97 -10.30 -13.77 -4.56
C LEU A 97 -11.53 -13.69 -3.65
N SER A 98 -11.56 -12.72 -2.74
CA SER A 98 -12.69 -12.50 -1.85
C SER A 98 -13.95 -12.03 -2.59
N LEU A 99 -13.80 -11.34 -3.72
CA LEU A 99 -14.90 -10.79 -4.53
C LEU A 99 -15.37 -11.73 -5.63
N ARG A 100 -14.68 -12.85 -5.85
CA ARG A 100 -14.96 -13.84 -6.90
C ARG A 100 -16.42 -14.26 -7.00
N PRO A 101 -17.18 -14.50 -5.91
CA PRO A 101 -18.60 -14.85 -6.01
C PRO A 101 -19.46 -13.79 -6.71
N LEU A 102 -19.09 -12.52 -6.60
CA LEU A 102 -19.78 -11.40 -7.24
C LEU A 102 -19.23 -11.12 -8.64
N SER A 103 -17.90 -11.14 -8.81
CA SER A 103 -17.28 -10.82 -10.10
C SER A 103 -17.50 -11.90 -11.16
N SER A 104 -17.75 -13.14 -10.74
CA SER A 104 -18.08 -14.28 -11.62
C SER A 104 -19.56 -14.37 -12.03
N LEU A 105 -20.43 -13.48 -11.53
CA LEU A 105 -21.84 -13.47 -11.96
C LEU A 105 -21.94 -13.19 -13.47
N PRO A 106 -22.91 -13.80 -14.18
CA PRO A 106 -23.20 -13.44 -15.55
C PRO A 106 -23.69 -11.98 -15.63
N ASP A 107 -23.59 -11.36 -16.81
CA ASP A 107 -23.91 -9.93 -17.00
C ASP A 107 -25.33 -9.57 -16.59
N SER A 108 -26.29 -10.49 -16.75
CA SER A 108 -27.66 -10.31 -16.25
C SER A 108 -27.69 -10.17 -14.72
N GLY A 109 -26.97 -11.01 -13.99
CA GLY A 109 -26.83 -10.95 -12.54
C GLY A 109 -26.13 -9.68 -12.08
N LYS A 110 -25.04 -9.29 -12.77
CA LYS A 110 -24.33 -8.02 -12.50
C LYS A 110 -25.23 -6.81 -12.69
N ARG A 111 -26.00 -6.77 -13.78
CA ARG A 111 -26.98 -5.69 -14.06
C ARG A 111 -28.06 -5.59 -12.99
N MET A 112 -28.62 -6.73 -12.57
CA MET A 112 -29.61 -6.77 -11.49
C MET A 112 -29.03 -6.25 -10.18
N MET A 113 -27.84 -6.69 -9.81
CA MET A 113 -27.19 -6.26 -8.58
C MET A 113 -26.85 -4.76 -8.61
N ASN A 114 -26.38 -4.23 -9.75
CA ASN A 114 -26.17 -2.80 -9.95
C ASN A 114 -27.47 -1.99 -9.82
N PHE A 115 -28.59 -2.50 -10.34
CA PHE A 115 -29.90 -1.85 -10.20
C PHE A 115 -30.38 -1.79 -8.75
N ILE A 116 -30.11 -2.84 -7.96
CA ILE A 116 -30.39 -2.87 -6.52
C ILE A 116 -29.48 -1.86 -5.80
N LEU A 117 -28.18 -1.89 -6.07
CA LEU A 117 -27.22 -0.98 -5.45
C LEU A 117 -27.57 0.48 -5.68
N ASN A 118 -28.03 0.87 -6.86
CA ASN A 118 -28.42 2.26 -7.15
C ASN A 118 -29.60 2.75 -6.30
N ARG A 119 -30.37 1.86 -5.65
CA ARG A 119 -31.46 2.22 -4.73
C ARG A 119 -31.10 2.10 -3.25
N VAL A 120 -30.01 1.41 -2.93
CA VAL A 120 -29.53 1.29 -1.55
C VAL A 120 -28.87 2.63 -1.14
N PRO A 121 -29.07 3.15 0.08
CA PRO A 121 -28.33 4.31 0.56
C PRO A 121 -26.82 4.05 0.70
N GLN A 122 -25.98 5.07 0.52
CA GLN A 122 -24.51 4.90 0.64
C GLN A 122 -24.05 4.41 2.02
N LYS A 123 -24.81 4.69 3.08
CA LYS A 123 -24.46 4.34 4.47
C LYS A 123 -24.70 2.87 4.84
N VAL A 124 -25.25 2.06 3.94
CA VAL A 124 -25.56 0.66 4.23
C VAL A 124 -24.28 -0.19 4.19
N LYS A 125 -24.05 -0.95 5.27
CA LYS A 125 -22.92 -1.88 5.38
C LYS A 125 -22.95 -2.91 4.24
N GLY A 126 -21.80 -3.20 3.64
CA GLY A 126 -21.66 -4.18 2.56
C GLY A 126 -21.89 -3.62 1.15
N ARG A 127 -22.47 -2.42 1.00
CA ARG A 127 -22.64 -1.76 -0.30
C ARG A 127 -21.32 -1.68 -1.08
N ASN A 128 -20.28 -1.15 -0.44
CA ASN A 128 -18.97 -0.96 -1.08
C ASN A 128 -18.33 -2.29 -1.51
N TYR A 129 -18.58 -3.38 -0.77
CA TYR A 129 -18.10 -4.70 -1.14
C TYR A 129 -18.76 -5.19 -2.43
N ILE A 130 -20.08 -5.00 -2.55
CA ILE A 130 -20.81 -5.36 -3.77
C ILE A 130 -20.39 -4.47 -4.95
N GLU A 131 -20.29 -3.15 -4.74
CA GLU A 131 -19.84 -2.20 -5.76
C GLU A 131 -18.46 -2.56 -6.31
N ARG A 132 -17.50 -2.92 -5.43
CA ARG A 132 -16.18 -3.41 -5.83
C ARG A 132 -16.23 -4.72 -6.60
N GLY A 133 -17.08 -5.67 -6.18
CA GLY A 133 -17.24 -6.96 -6.86
C GLY A 133 -17.87 -6.87 -8.25
N LEU A 134 -18.66 -5.82 -8.51
CA LEU A 134 -19.29 -5.57 -9.81
C LEU A 134 -18.47 -4.66 -10.73
N THR A 135 -17.47 -3.96 -10.19
CA THR A 135 -16.62 -3.05 -10.95
C THR A 135 -15.38 -3.79 -11.43
N PRO A 136 -15.09 -3.81 -12.74
CA PRO A 136 -13.86 -4.42 -13.28
C PRO A 136 -12.60 -3.87 -12.61
N ILE A 137 -11.57 -4.69 -12.49
CA ILE A 137 -10.33 -4.31 -11.78
C ILE A 137 -9.69 -3.07 -12.40
N GLU A 138 -9.77 -2.95 -13.73
CA GLU A 138 -9.23 -1.85 -14.54
C GLU A 138 -9.87 -0.50 -14.22
N LYS A 139 -11.08 -0.51 -13.65
CA LYS A 139 -11.86 0.69 -13.31
C LYS A 139 -11.79 1.06 -11.83
N ARG A 140 -11.14 0.25 -11.00
CA ARG A 140 -11.09 0.48 -9.55
C ARG A 140 -9.71 0.36 -8.94
N TYR A 141 -8.77 -0.29 -9.60
CA TYR A 141 -7.41 -0.46 -9.12
C TYR A 141 -6.43 0.35 -9.96
N PHE A 142 -5.67 1.22 -9.28
CA PHE A 142 -4.64 2.06 -9.88
C PHE A 142 -3.50 2.31 -8.87
N GLY A 143 -3.29 1.35 -7.98
CA GLY A 143 -2.39 1.45 -6.83
C GLY A 143 -3.09 1.16 -5.50
N ASN A 144 -2.27 0.87 -4.48
CA ASN A 144 -2.74 0.52 -3.14
C ASN A 144 -3.39 1.71 -2.40
N ALA A 145 -3.04 2.95 -2.77
CA ALA A 145 -3.48 4.17 -2.08
C ALA A 145 -4.48 5.01 -2.90
N LYS A 146 -5.79 4.72 -2.78
CA LYS A 146 -6.84 5.68 -3.22
C LYS A 146 -7.04 6.75 -2.15
N MET A 147 -6.27 7.85 -2.24
CA MET A 147 -6.33 8.95 -1.27
C MET A 147 -7.49 9.92 -1.54
N PHE A 148 -7.69 10.33 -2.80
CA PHE A 148 -8.72 11.31 -3.17
C PHE A 148 -9.55 10.82 -4.37
N SER A 149 -10.88 10.98 -4.29
CA SER A 149 -11.75 10.82 -5.46
C SER A 149 -11.65 12.03 -6.39
N GLU A 150 -12.10 11.89 -7.65
CA GLU A 150 -12.16 13.03 -8.57
C GLU A 150 -13.07 14.16 -8.05
N ALA A 151 -14.11 13.82 -7.27
CA ALA A 151 -14.96 14.79 -6.61
C ALA A 151 -14.23 15.53 -5.46
N ASP A 152 -13.30 14.86 -4.76
CA ASP A 152 -12.47 15.49 -3.74
C ASP A 152 -11.42 16.38 -4.38
N LYS A 153 -10.75 15.91 -5.44
CA LYS A 153 -9.78 16.69 -6.23
C LYS A 153 -10.41 17.98 -6.76
N PHE A 154 -11.64 17.91 -7.29
CA PHE A 154 -12.39 19.08 -7.76
C PHE A 154 -12.61 20.14 -6.66
N LYS A 155 -12.82 19.71 -5.41
CA LYS A 155 -13.04 20.62 -4.28
C LYS A 155 -11.75 21.19 -3.70
N LEU A 156 -10.67 20.41 -3.74
CA LEU A 156 -9.40 20.73 -3.07
C LEU A 156 -8.42 21.49 -3.97
N LEU A 157 -8.40 21.19 -5.27
CA LEU A 157 -7.45 21.79 -6.21
C LEU A 157 -7.97 23.12 -6.74
N SER A 158 -7.13 24.15 -6.65
CA SER A 158 -7.42 25.48 -7.22
C SER A 158 -7.57 25.45 -8.75
N GLN A 159 -6.88 24.53 -9.42
CA GLN A 159 -6.92 24.32 -10.87
C GLN A 159 -7.13 22.84 -11.19
N TYR A 160 -8.35 22.34 -10.98
CA TYR A 160 -8.69 20.99 -11.38
C TYR A 160 -8.82 20.87 -12.90
N GLN A 161 -8.07 19.95 -13.50
CA GLN A 161 -8.23 19.54 -14.89
C GLN A 161 -8.66 18.08 -14.94
N SER A 162 -9.87 17.83 -15.42
CA SER A 162 -10.39 16.46 -15.63
C SER A 162 -9.55 15.64 -16.62
N VAL A 163 -8.63 16.30 -17.32
CA VAL A 163 -7.67 15.67 -18.22
C VAL A 163 -6.67 14.79 -17.46
N TYR A 164 -6.39 15.04 -16.17
CA TYR A 164 -5.45 14.27 -15.35
C TYR A 164 -6.18 13.24 -14.47
N ASN A 165 -6.98 12.36 -15.07
CA ASN A 165 -7.55 11.21 -14.37
C ASN A 165 -6.56 10.04 -14.33
N TYR A 166 -6.65 9.20 -13.30
CA TYR A 166 -5.77 8.03 -13.17
C TYR A 166 -5.98 7.04 -14.31
N GLU A 167 -7.20 6.94 -14.84
CA GLU A 167 -7.53 6.00 -15.92
C GLU A 167 -6.70 6.26 -17.18
N LYS A 168 -6.39 7.51 -17.53
CA LYS A 168 -5.52 7.80 -18.68
C LYS A 168 -4.09 7.28 -18.50
N ILE A 169 -3.61 7.23 -17.27
CA ILE A 169 -2.28 6.72 -16.94
C ILE A 169 -2.31 5.19 -16.97
N THR A 170 -3.33 4.56 -16.37
CA THR A 170 -3.39 3.10 -16.22
C THR A 170 -3.93 2.35 -17.43
N THR A 171 -4.81 2.96 -18.24
CA THR A 171 -5.46 2.30 -19.40
C THR A 171 -4.46 1.70 -20.38
N PRO A 172 -3.40 2.42 -20.83
CA PRO A 172 -2.43 1.85 -21.77
C PRO A 172 -1.70 0.61 -21.22
N PHE A 173 -1.53 0.52 -19.90
CA PHE A 173 -0.94 -0.66 -19.25
C PHE A 173 -1.93 -1.81 -19.21
N TYR A 174 -3.19 -1.55 -18.81
CA TYR A 174 -4.24 -2.56 -18.77
C TYR A 174 -4.54 -3.17 -20.15
N GLU A 175 -4.47 -2.37 -21.23
CA GLU A 175 -4.66 -2.84 -22.60
C GLU A 175 -3.64 -3.92 -23.01
N GLN A 176 -2.42 -3.89 -22.47
CA GLN A 176 -1.37 -4.88 -22.76
C GLN A 176 -1.60 -6.22 -22.05
N ILE A 177 -2.35 -6.22 -20.95
CA ILE A 177 -2.47 -7.35 -20.01
C ILE A 177 -3.92 -7.82 -19.83
N GLN A 178 -4.84 -7.45 -20.73
CA GLN A 178 -6.27 -7.79 -20.60
C GLN A 178 -6.54 -9.28 -20.41
N HIS A 179 -5.66 -10.13 -20.97
CA HIS A 179 -5.73 -11.58 -20.96
C HIS A 179 -5.26 -12.22 -19.63
N LEU A 180 -4.62 -11.46 -18.74
CA LEU A 180 -4.14 -11.95 -17.45
C LEU A 180 -5.27 -11.92 -16.40
N ASP A 181 -5.08 -12.65 -15.31
CA ASP A 181 -6.00 -12.62 -14.17
C ASP A 181 -5.88 -11.31 -13.37
N ASP A 182 -6.89 -11.02 -12.55
CA ASP A 182 -6.99 -9.78 -11.80
C ASP A 182 -5.80 -9.52 -10.87
N ILE A 183 -5.20 -10.55 -10.26
CA ILE A 183 -4.08 -10.37 -9.34
C ILE A 183 -2.83 -9.97 -10.12
N THR A 184 -2.54 -10.69 -11.20
CA THR A 184 -1.40 -10.37 -12.07
C THR A 184 -1.53 -8.98 -12.68
N LYS A 185 -2.76 -8.57 -13.04
CA LYS A 185 -3.05 -7.21 -13.49
C LYS A 185 -2.72 -6.16 -12.43
N MET A 186 -3.12 -6.39 -11.17
CA MET A 186 -2.81 -5.48 -10.06
C MET A 186 -1.29 -5.33 -9.87
N GLN A 187 -0.56 -6.45 -9.80
CA GLN A 187 0.91 -6.43 -9.66
C GLN A 187 1.57 -5.69 -10.83
N TYR A 188 1.16 -5.94 -12.07
CA TYR A 188 1.72 -5.25 -13.23
C TYR A 188 1.51 -3.74 -13.16
N ILE A 189 0.33 -3.29 -12.73
CA ILE A 189 0.06 -1.86 -12.56
C ILE A 189 0.97 -1.26 -11.49
N ASP A 190 1.09 -1.90 -10.33
CA ASP A 190 1.98 -1.41 -9.26
C ASP A 190 3.44 -1.32 -9.75
N LEU A 191 3.94 -2.33 -10.46
CA LEU A 191 5.29 -2.31 -11.05
C LEU A 191 5.48 -1.16 -12.07
N GLN A 192 4.45 -0.77 -12.81
CA GLN A 192 4.54 0.26 -13.84
C GLN A 192 4.26 1.68 -13.33
N THR A 193 3.41 1.84 -12.31
CA THR A 193 2.94 3.16 -11.87
C THR A 193 3.38 3.54 -10.46
N TRP A 194 3.68 2.57 -9.60
CA TRP A 194 4.12 2.81 -8.23
C TRP A 194 5.65 2.79 -8.14
N LEU A 195 6.27 1.66 -8.48
CA LEU A 195 7.72 1.47 -8.33
C LEU A 195 8.59 2.26 -9.32
N ARG A 196 8.01 2.99 -10.28
CA ARG A 196 8.79 3.90 -11.13
C ARG A 196 9.22 5.18 -10.40
N GLY A 197 8.57 5.50 -9.29
CA GLY A 197 8.84 6.70 -8.49
C GLY A 197 9.55 6.46 -7.16
N ASP A 198 9.71 5.18 -6.77
CA ASP A 198 10.53 4.76 -5.62
C ASP A 198 12.02 4.64 -6.00
#